data_AF-A0A3A5A1W4-F1
#
_entry.id   AF-A0A3A5A1W4-F1
#
_cell.length_a   1.000
_cell.length_b   1.000
_cell.length_c   1.000
_cell.angle_alpha   90.00
_cell.angle_beta   90.00
_cell.angle_gamma   90.00
#
_symmetry.space_group_name_H-M   'P 1'
#
loop_
_entity.id
_entity.type
_entity.pdbx_description
1 polymer ?
#
loop_
_entity_poly.entity_id
_entity_poly.type
_entity_poly.pdbx_seq_one_letter_code
_entity_poly.pdbx_strand_id
1 'polypeptide(L)' 'METVAPYKEIIDVIKASGGDAFKRCFQCGLCDTVCPWNRVRSFSMRKLVREATFGLT' A
#
# COMPACT_ATOMS: atom_id res chain seq x y z
N MET A 1 10.77 2.67 19.36
CA MET A 1 10.29 2.63 17.96
C MET A 1 11.35 1.89 17.17
N GLU A 2 11.02 0.72 16.63
CA GLU A 2 11.96 -0.10 15.85
C GLU A 2 11.94 0.36 14.39
N THR A 3 13.11 0.51 13.78
CA THR A 3 13.24 0.89 12.36
C THR A 3 13.28 -0.39 11.52
N VAL A 4 12.35 -0.52 10.57
CA VAL A 4 12.28 -1.66 9.65
C VAL A 4 12.93 -1.27 8.32
N ALA A 5 13.81 -2.12 7.79
CA ALA A 5 14.42 -1.90 6.49
C ALA A 5 13.42 -2.17 5.35
N PRO A 6 13.32 -1.29 4.34
CA PRO A 6 12.52 -1.54 3.13
C PRO A 6 12.96 -2.80 2.38
N TYR A 7 12.00 -3.54 1.83
CA TYR A 7 12.28 -4.65 0.92
C TYR A 7 12.51 -4.11 -0.50
N LYS A 8 13.74 -4.23 -0.99
CA LYS A 8 14.12 -3.76 -2.33
C LYS A 8 13.28 -4.38 -3.44
N GLU A 9 12.97 -5.67 -3.32
CA GLU A 9 12.20 -6.45 -4.30
C GLU A 9 10.80 -5.85 -4.52
N ILE A 10 10.13 -5.40 -3.45
CA ILE A 10 8.81 -4.78 -3.52
C ILE A 10 8.87 -3.48 -4.35
N ILE A 11 9.88 -2.67 -4.09
CA ILE A 11 10.09 -1.40 -4.81
C ILE A 11 10.30 -1.66 -6.30
N ASP A 12 11.07 -2.70 -6.63
CA ASP A 12 11.37 -3.06 -8.02
C ASP A 12 10.12 -3.61 -8.74
N VAL A 13 9.30 -4.45 -8.09
CA VAL A 13 8.03 -4.94 -8.65
C VAL A 13 7.04 -3.80 -8.88
N ILE A 14 6.92 -2.87 -7.94
CA ILE A 14 6.04 -1.70 -8.07
C ILE A 14 6.43 -0.86 -9.28
N LYS A 15 7.73 -0.61 -9.47
CA LYS A 15 8.25 0.12 -10.64
C LYS A 15 7.98 -0.64 -11.94
N ALA A 16 8.26 -1.93 -11.97
CA ALA A 16 8.03 -2.78 -13.15
C ALA A 16 6.54 -2.84 -13.54
N SER A 17 5.64 -2.74 -12.56
CA SER A 17 4.20 -2.73 -12.77
C SER A 17 3.62 -1.35 -13.13
N GLY A 18 4.45 -0.31 -13.24
CA GLY A 18 4.00 1.07 -13.51
C GLY A 18 3.22 1.70 -12.34
N GLY A 19 3.45 1.23 -11.11
CA GLY A 19 2.64 1.55 -9.93
C GLY A 19 2.75 2.98 -9.40
N ASP A 20 3.52 3.87 -10.01
CA ASP A 20 3.88 5.20 -9.47
C ASP A 20 2.71 6.12 -9.10
N ALA A 21 1.49 5.85 -9.57
CA ALA A 21 0.27 6.57 -9.19
C ALA A 21 0.02 6.59 -7.67
N PHE A 22 0.42 5.55 -6.93
CA PHE A 22 0.20 5.50 -5.48
C PHE A 22 0.94 6.64 -4.74
N LYS A 23 2.01 7.21 -5.31
CA LYS A 23 2.75 8.35 -4.76
C LYS A 23 1.88 9.62 -4.64
N ARG A 24 0.76 9.68 -5.37
CA ARG A 24 -0.21 10.78 -5.32
C ARG A 24 -1.30 10.57 -4.26
N CYS A 25 -1.31 9.41 -3.58
CA CYS A 25 -2.29 9.12 -2.56
C CYS A 25 -2.08 10.03 -1.33
N PHE A 26 -3.11 10.80 -0.97
CA PHE A 26 -3.13 11.65 0.22
C PHE A 26 -3.90 11.01 1.39
N GLN A 27 -4.08 9.68 1.36
CA GLN A 27 -4.68 8.90 2.46
C GLN A 27 -6.14 9.25 2.80
N CYS A 28 -6.97 9.59 1.80
CA CYS A 28 -8.39 9.92 2.01
C CYS A 28 -9.26 8.77 2.56
N GLY A 29 -8.88 7.51 2.31
CA GLY A 29 -9.60 6.33 2.80
C GLY A 29 -10.79 5.86 1.97
N LEU A 30 -11.12 6.50 0.84
CA LEU A 30 -12.20 6.04 -0.05
C LEU A 30 -12.02 4.55 -0.44
N CYS A 31 -10.78 4.14 -0.72
CA CYS A 31 -10.46 2.76 -1.08
C CYS A 31 -10.79 1.74 0.02
N ASP A 32 -10.69 2.09 1.31
CA ASP A 32 -11.09 1.19 2.40
C ASP A 32 -12.61 1.06 2.47
N THR A 33 -13.32 2.18 2.34
CA THR A 33 -14.79 2.23 2.42
C THR A 33 -15.46 1.40 1.32
N VAL A 34 -14.90 1.43 0.11
CA VAL A 34 -15.48 0.71 -1.05
C VAL A 34 -14.98 -0.74 -1.16
N CYS A 35 -13.99 -1.16 -0.36
CA CYS A 35 -13.37 -2.46 -0.53
C CYS A 35 -14.32 -3.61 -0.11
N PRO A 36 -14.67 -4.53 -1.03
CA PRO A 36 -15.57 -5.64 -0.70
C PRO A 36 -14.92 -6.67 0.23
N TRP A 37 -13.58 -6.73 0.29
CA TRP A 37 -12.85 -7.67 1.15
C TRP A 37 -13.13 -7.48 2.63
N ASN A 38 -13.52 -6.27 3.05
CA ASN A 38 -13.94 -6.00 4.43
C ASN A 38 -15.20 -6.76 4.86
N ARG A 39 -15.93 -7.37 3.91
CA ARG A 39 -17.03 -8.31 4.21
C ARG A 39 -16.56 -9.72 4.57
N VAL A 40 -15.31 -10.05 4.25
CA VAL A 40 -14.72 -11.39 4.43
C VAL A 40 -13.67 -11.39 5.54
N ARG A 41 -12.87 -10.32 5.64
CA ARG A 41 -11.81 -10.16 6.64
C ARG A 41 -11.46 -8.68 6.81
N SER A 42 -10.77 -8.34 7.89
CA SER A 42 -10.14 -7.02 7.98
C SER A 42 -9.11 -6.84 6.86
N PHE A 43 -9.33 -5.85 6.01
CA PHE A 43 -8.47 -5.53 4.88
C PHE A 43 -8.46 -4.03 4.60
N SER A 44 -7.27 -3.42 4.65
CA SER A 44 -7.12 -1.99 4.37
C SER A 44 -6.25 -1.79 3.13
N MET A 45 -6.90 -1.37 2.05
CA MET A 45 -6.21 -0.97 0.82
C MET A 45 -5.44 0.34 1.05
N ARG A 46 -5.97 1.24 1.89
CA ARG A 46 -5.28 2.48 2.29
C ARG A 46 -3.94 2.18 2.96
N LYS A 47 -3.92 1.21 3.87
CA LYS A 47 -2.71 0.79 4.59
C LYS A 47 -1.67 0.20 3.64
N LEU A 48 -2.08 -0.70 2.74
CA LEU A 48 -1.17 -1.27 1.72
C LEU A 48 -0.53 -0.19 0.85
N VAL A 49 -1.32 0.79 0.39
CA VAL A 49 -0.79 1.94 -0.38
C VAL A 49 0.22 2.75 0.45
N ARG A 50 0.01 2.87 1.76
CA ARG A 50 0.93 3.58 2.65
C ARG A 50 2.25 2.83 2.86
N GLU A 51 2.18 1.51 2.97
CA GLU A 51 3.32 0.60 3.11
C GLU A 51 4.15 0.53 1.82
N ALA A 52 3.49 0.58 0.66
CA ALA A 52 4.14 0.66 -0.65
C ALA A 52 5.09 1.88 -0.77
N THR A 53 4.73 3.03 -0.18
CA THR A 53 5.61 4.22 -0.13
C THR A 53 6.93 3.95 0.59
N PHE A 54 6.94 2.98 1.50
CA PHE A 54 8.12 2.60 2.27
C PHE A 54 8.75 1.29 1.79
N GLY A 55 8.22 0.65 0.74
CA GLY A 55 8.66 -0.68 0.32
C GLY A 55 8.41 -1.75 1.39
N LEU A 56 7.26 -1.69 2.07
CA LEU A 56 6.84 -2.61 3.13
C LEU A 56 5.55 -3.37 2.73
N THR A 57 5.21 -4.42 3.48
CA THR A 57 3.97 -5.24 3.37
C THR A 57 3.46 -5.65 4.74
#